data_AF-A0A1L8HMY1-F1
#
_entry.id   AF-A0A1L8HMY1-F1
#
_cell.length_a   1.000
_cell.length_b   1.000
_cell.length_c   1.000
_cell.angle_alpha   90.00
_cell.angle_beta   90.00
_cell.angle_gamma   90.00
#
_symmetry.space_group_name_H-M   'P 1'
#
loop_
_entity.id
_entity.type
_entity.pdbx_description
1 polymer ?
#
loop_
_entity_poly.entity_id
_entity_poly.type
_entity_poly.pdbx_seq_one_letter_code
_entity_poly.pdbx_strand_id
1 'polypeptide(L)'
;MVLETAYYDTLGVKPNSTPDELKKAYRKLALKYHPDKNPNEGEKFKQISQAYEVLSDPKKRDLYDKGGEQAIKEGGMGGGGGFASPMDIFDMFFGGGGRMQRERRGKNVVHQLSVSLEDLYNGATRKLAVQKNTICDKCEGRGGKKGAVECCPNCRGTGMQIRIHQLGPGMVQQIQSVCPECQGQGERINPKDRCKSCTGRKIVREKKILEVHIDKGMKDGQKITFSGEGDQEPGLEPGDIIIVLDQKDHSVFTRRNEDLTIHMKIELVEALCGFHKPIVTLDSRTIIITSHPGQIVKHGDVKCVLNEGMPIYRRPYDKGRLIVQFQVNFPTSNFISSDKLPLLEKLLPARKVVEETEDMEQAELMDFDPSQQRRRHNGEAYHDDDDDDHPRSGVQCQTS
;
A
#
# COMPACT_ATOMS: atom_id res chain seq x y z
N MET A 1 -13.74 -37.39 -42.58
CA MET A 1 -12.66 -36.40 -42.81
C MET A 1 -13.05 -35.15 -42.07
N VAL A 2 -12.10 -34.49 -41.43
CA VAL A 2 -12.33 -33.24 -40.70
C VAL A 2 -12.49 -32.10 -41.70
N LEU A 3 -13.46 -31.22 -41.48
CA LEU A 3 -13.77 -30.09 -42.39
C LEU A 3 -12.64 -29.05 -42.42
N GLU A 4 -12.06 -28.72 -41.25
CA GLU A 4 -10.99 -27.74 -41.08
C GLU A 4 -9.88 -28.27 -40.16
N THR A 5 -8.61 -28.02 -40.51
CA THR A 5 -7.46 -28.47 -39.70
C THR A 5 -6.85 -27.39 -38.82
N ALA A 6 -7.33 -26.16 -38.86
CA ALA A 6 -6.68 -25.00 -38.25
C ALA A 6 -6.38 -25.15 -36.75
N TYR A 7 -7.28 -25.70 -35.95
CA TYR A 7 -7.02 -25.96 -34.52
C TYR A 7 -6.04 -27.10 -34.27
N TYR A 8 -6.04 -28.12 -35.13
CA TYR A 8 -5.06 -29.20 -35.07
C TYR A 8 -3.66 -28.69 -35.45
N ASP A 9 -3.58 -27.84 -36.47
CA ASP A 9 -2.34 -27.22 -36.95
C ASP A 9 -1.77 -26.24 -35.90
N THR A 10 -2.63 -25.48 -35.23
CA THR A 10 -2.26 -24.55 -34.13
C THR A 10 -1.64 -25.27 -32.94
N LEU A 11 -2.14 -26.47 -32.62
CA LEU A 11 -1.57 -27.33 -31.57
C LEU A 11 -0.44 -28.24 -32.08
N GLY A 12 -0.20 -28.30 -33.39
CA GLY A 12 0.82 -29.14 -34.01
C GLY A 12 0.52 -30.64 -33.88
N VAL A 13 -0.76 -31.02 -33.89
CA VAL A 13 -1.21 -32.42 -33.77
C VAL A 13 -1.99 -32.86 -35.01
N LYS A 14 -2.11 -34.18 -35.23
CA LYS A 14 -2.93 -34.71 -36.34
C LYS A 14 -4.43 -34.71 -35.97
N PRO A 15 -5.35 -34.66 -36.95
CA PRO A 15 -6.80 -34.74 -36.71
C PRO A 15 -7.26 -35.98 -35.94
N ASN A 16 -6.54 -37.10 -36.04
CA ASN A 16 -6.79 -38.34 -35.29
C ASN A 16 -6.06 -38.41 -33.93
N SER A 17 -5.57 -37.28 -33.42
CA SER A 17 -4.81 -37.24 -32.17
C SER A 17 -5.64 -37.67 -30.97
N THR A 18 -5.01 -38.41 -30.07
CA THR A 18 -5.62 -38.84 -28.80
C THR A 18 -5.74 -37.65 -27.83
N PRO A 19 -6.66 -37.69 -26.85
CA PRO A 19 -6.77 -36.63 -25.84
C PRO A 19 -5.46 -36.40 -25.06
N ASP A 20 -4.66 -37.45 -24.86
CA ASP A 20 -3.36 -37.36 -24.19
C ASP A 20 -2.31 -36.63 -25.04
N GLU A 21 -2.32 -36.85 -26.35
CA GLU A 21 -1.46 -36.12 -27.30
C GLU A 21 -1.83 -34.64 -27.37
N LEU A 22 -3.13 -34.31 -27.41
CA LEU A 22 -3.64 -32.94 -27.35
C LEU A 22 -3.17 -32.23 -26.07
N LYS A 23 -3.33 -32.89 -24.91
CA LYS A 23 -2.92 -32.35 -23.61
C LYS A 23 -1.41 -32.18 -23.48
N LYS A 24 -0.62 -33.05 -24.13
CA LYS A 24 0.85 -32.95 -24.15
C LYS A 24 1.31 -31.81 -25.06
N ALA A 25 0.69 -31.66 -26.23
CA ALA A 25 0.97 -30.58 -27.17
C ALA A 25 0.64 -29.20 -26.59
N TYR A 26 -0.55 -29.07 -25.99
CA TYR A 26 -0.97 -27.84 -25.31
C TYR A 26 -0.01 -27.45 -24.19
N ARG A 27 0.37 -28.39 -23.29
CA ARG A 27 1.32 -28.09 -22.20
C ARG A 27 2.67 -27.59 -22.71
N LYS A 28 3.18 -28.17 -23.80
CA LYS A 28 4.45 -27.75 -24.42
C LYS A 28 4.36 -26.33 -24.98
N LEU A 29 3.25 -26.00 -25.64
CA LEU A 29 3.02 -24.69 -26.25
C LEU A 29 2.69 -23.60 -25.22
N ALA A 30 1.87 -23.92 -24.21
CA ALA A 30 1.51 -23.01 -23.13
C ALA A 30 2.72 -22.59 -22.29
N LEU A 31 3.68 -23.49 -22.04
CA LEU A 31 4.94 -23.15 -21.38
C LEU A 31 5.86 -22.26 -22.23
N LYS A 32 5.82 -22.44 -23.55
CA LYS A 32 6.66 -21.69 -24.50
C LYS A 32 6.12 -20.28 -24.74
N TYR A 33 4.81 -20.12 -24.83
CA TYR A 33 4.13 -18.85 -25.13
C TYR A 33 3.47 -18.22 -23.90
N HIS A 34 3.89 -18.59 -22.69
CA HIS A 34 3.33 -18.03 -21.47
C HIS A 34 3.58 -16.50 -21.42
N PRO A 35 2.55 -15.68 -21.14
CA PRO A 35 2.66 -14.21 -21.19
C PRO A 35 3.71 -13.64 -20.22
N ASP A 36 3.94 -14.31 -19.09
CA ASP A 36 4.97 -13.94 -18.11
C ASP A 36 6.41 -14.11 -18.65
N LYS A 37 6.63 -15.07 -19.56
CA LYS A 37 7.95 -15.33 -20.16
C LYS A 37 8.12 -14.64 -21.52
N ASN A 38 7.02 -14.42 -22.24
CA ASN A 38 7.00 -13.81 -23.57
C ASN A 38 5.81 -12.84 -23.71
N PRO A 39 5.94 -11.60 -23.19
CA PRO A 39 4.84 -10.62 -23.17
C PRO A 39 4.33 -10.21 -24.56
N ASN A 40 5.19 -10.30 -25.59
CA ASN A 40 4.87 -9.87 -26.96
C ASN A 40 4.17 -10.95 -27.80
N GLU A 41 4.01 -12.17 -27.29
CA GLU A 41 3.45 -13.33 -28.02
C GLU A 41 2.10 -13.79 -27.46
N GLY A 42 1.41 -12.90 -26.72
CA GLY A 42 0.13 -13.18 -26.08
C GLY A 42 -1.00 -13.59 -27.04
N GLU A 43 -0.95 -13.14 -28.31
CA GLU A 43 -1.94 -13.53 -29.32
C GLU A 43 -1.84 -15.01 -29.71
N LYS A 44 -0.61 -15.55 -29.80
CA LYS A 44 -0.42 -16.99 -30.08
C LYS A 44 -0.89 -17.83 -28.91
N PHE A 45 -0.68 -17.38 -27.67
CA PHE A 45 -1.20 -18.05 -26.49
C PHE A 45 -2.73 -18.12 -26.50
N LYS A 46 -3.41 -17.04 -26.90
CA LYS A 46 -4.88 -17.02 -27.05
C LYS A 46 -5.36 -18.07 -28.06
N GLN A 47 -4.72 -18.13 -29.23
CA GLN A 47 -5.07 -19.11 -30.28
C GLN A 47 -4.84 -20.56 -29.84
N ILE A 48 -3.73 -20.83 -29.13
CA ILE A 48 -3.41 -22.17 -28.59
C ILE A 48 -4.45 -22.60 -27.55
N SER A 49 -4.87 -21.69 -26.67
CA SER A 49 -5.88 -21.97 -25.65
C SER A 49 -7.26 -22.21 -26.26
N GLN A 50 -7.67 -21.41 -27.25
CA GLN A 50 -8.93 -21.60 -27.97
C GLN A 50 -8.97 -22.94 -28.72
N ALA A 51 -7.87 -23.29 -29.42
CA ALA A 51 -7.77 -24.57 -30.12
C ALA A 51 -7.87 -25.77 -29.15
N TYR A 52 -7.23 -25.69 -27.99
CA TYR A 52 -7.31 -26.75 -26.99
C TYR A 52 -8.69 -26.85 -26.34
N GLU A 53 -9.37 -25.74 -26.07
CA GLU A 53 -10.72 -25.76 -25.51
C GLU A 53 -11.71 -26.51 -26.41
N VAL A 54 -11.66 -26.25 -27.72
CA VAL A 54 -12.54 -26.89 -28.70
C VAL A 54 -12.18 -28.38 -28.89
N LEU A 55 -10.89 -28.71 -28.97
CA LEU A 55 -10.45 -30.08 -29.25
C LEU A 55 -10.41 -30.99 -28.00
N SER A 56 -10.41 -30.42 -26.79
CA SER A 56 -10.36 -31.19 -25.53
C SER A 56 -11.71 -31.78 -25.12
N ASP A 57 -12.83 -31.12 -25.45
CA ASP A 57 -14.18 -31.64 -25.21
C ASP A 57 -14.63 -32.52 -26.40
N PRO A 58 -14.96 -33.80 -26.20
CA PRO A 58 -15.41 -34.69 -27.27
C PRO A 58 -16.60 -34.16 -28.07
N LYS A 59 -17.53 -33.41 -27.44
CA LYS A 59 -18.71 -32.84 -28.11
C LYS A 59 -18.34 -31.64 -28.96
N LYS A 60 -17.50 -30.73 -28.46
CA LYS A 60 -17.02 -29.56 -29.22
C LYS A 60 -16.10 -29.98 -30.35
N ARG A 61 -15.27 -31.01 -30.14
CA ARG A 61 -14.41 -31.60 -31.17
C ARG A 61 -15.23 -32.19 -32.31
N ASP A 62 -16.26 -32.98 -32.01
CA ASP A 62 -17.15 -33.54 -33.04
C ASP A 62 -17.89 -32.45 -33.83
N LEU A 63 -18.29 -31.37 -33.15
CA LEU A 63 -18.95 -30.22 -33.77
C LEU A 63 -18.00 -29.42 -34.68
N TYR A 64 -16.76 -29.22 -34.26
CA TYR A 64 -15.70 -28.62 -35.07
C TYR A 64 -15.31 -29.52 -36.25
N ASP A 65 -15.17 -30.82 -36.03
CA ASP A 65 -14.78 -31.79 -37.06
C ASP A 65 -15.83 -31.86 -38.18
N LYS A 66 -17.10 -31.64 -37.87
CA LYS A 66 -18.23 -31.64 -38.81
C LYS A 66 -18.53 -30.27 -39.42
N GLY A 67 -18.34 -29.18 -38.68
CA GLY A 67 -18.87 -27.85 -39.03
C GLY A 67 -17.85 -26.70 -39.03
N GLY A 68 -16.56 -26.98 -38.78
CA GLY A 68 -15.50 -25.98 -38.77
C GLY A 68 -15.65 -24.92 -37.67
N GLU A 69 -14.87 -23.84 -37.77
CA GLU A 69 -14.86 -22.75 -36.78
C GLU A 69 -16.21 -22.02 -36.70
N GLN A 70 -16.95 -21.95 -37.81
CA GLN A 70 -18.26 -21.29 -37.88
C GLN A 70 -19.30 -21.99 -37.00
N ALA A 71 -19.34 -23.33 -36.97
CA ALA A 71 -20.28 -24.07 -36.14
C ALA A 71 -20.05 -23.85 -34.63
N ILE A 72 -18.80 -23.62 -34.21
CA ILE A 72 -18.46 -23.30 -32.82
C ILE A 72 -18.90 -21.87 -32.45
N LYS A 73 -18.77 -20.91 -33.38
CA LYS A 73 -19.23 -19.52 -33.16
C LYS A 73 -20.75 -19.41 -33.10
N GLU A 74 -21.47 -20.16 -33.92
CA GLU A 74 -22.94 -20.15 -33.95
C GLU A 74 -23.57 -20.98 -32.81
N GLY A 75 -22.89 -22.04 -32.36
CA GLY A 75 -23.33 -22.87 -31.22
C GLY A 75 -23.13 -22.24 -29.84
N GLY A 76 -22.46 -21.08 -29.74
CA GLY A 76 -22.14 -20.37 -28.50
C GLY A 76 -23.17 -19.33 -28.05
N MET A 77 -24.26 -19.13 -28.81
CA MET A 77 -25.17 -17.98 -28.64
C MET A 77 -26.45 -18.31 -27.84
N GLY A 78 -26.32 -19.15 -26.80
CA GLY A 78 -27.41 -19.62 -25.94
C GLY A 78 -27.12 -19.52 -24.45
N GLY A 79 -26.87 -18.31 -23.94
CA GLY A 79 -26.69 -18.06 -22.51
C GLY A 79 -26.28 -16.62 -22.24
N GLY A 80 -27.23 -15.77 -21.85
CA GLY A 80 -27.02 -14.35 -21.64
C GLY A 80 -26.01 -14.01 -20.55
N GLY A 81 -25.13 -13.06 -20.86
CA GLY A 81 -24.20 -12.44 -19.92
C GLY A 81 -22.98 -11.92 -20.67
N GLY A 82 -22.90 -10.60 -20.88
CA GLY A 82 -21.76 -9.97 -21.54
C GLY A 82 -20.47 -10.24 -20.77
N PHE A 83 -19.52 -10.91 -21.41
CA PHE A 83 -18.18 -11.15 -20.88
C PHE A 83 -17.24 -10.06 -21.38
N ALA A 84 -16.89 -9.12 -20.50
CA ALA A 84 -15.67 -8.35 -20.66
C ALA A 84 -14.48 -9.26 -20.32
N SER A 85 -13.48 -9.28 -21.20
CA SER A 85 -12.14 -9.88 -21.04
C SER A 85 -12.01 -11.42 -21.08
N PRO A 86 -11.41 -11.97 -22.16
CA PRO A 86 -11.05 -13.39 -22.30
C PRO A 86 -10.09 -13.98 -21.24
N MET A 87 -9.50 -13.15 -20.37
CA MET A 87 -8.71 -13.62 -19.22
C MET A 87 -9.60 -14.16 -18.09
N ASP A 88 -10.80 -13.61 -17.88
CA ASP A 88 -11.73 -14.08 -16.84
C ASP A 88 -12.30 -15.48 -17.15
N ILE A 89 -12.35 -15.85 -18.43
CA ILE A 89 -12.77 -17.17 -18.90
C ILE A 89 -11.67 -18.21 -18.67
N PHE A 90 -10.39 -17.81 -18.75
CA PHE A 90 -9.26 -18.70 -18.50
C PHE A 90 -9.11 -19.03 -17.01
N ASP A 91 -9.33 -18.06 -16.12
CA ASP A 91 -9.35 -18.29 -14.67
C ASP A 91 -10.54 -19.15 -14.23
N MET A 92 -11.68 -19.06 -14.91
CA MET A 92 -12.86 -19.89 -14.63
C MET A 92 -12.68 -21.36 -15.08
N PHE A 93 -11.81 -21.64 -16.05
CA PHE A 93 -11.72 -22.98 -16.67
C PHE A 93 -10.40 -23.73 -16.38
N PHE A 94 -9.26 -23.04 -16.22
CA PHE A 94 -7.96 -23.66 -15.89
C PHE A 94 -7.54 -23.52 -14.41
N GLY A 95 -8.29 -22.74 -13.62
CA GLY A 95 -8.06 -22.48 -12.21
C GLY A 95 -9.20 -22.98 -11.30
N GLY A 96 -9.42 -24.29 -11.22
CA GLY A 96 -10.10 -24.87 -10.05
C GLY A 96 -11.55 -25.30 -10.24
N GLY A 97 -11.74 -26.48 -10.85
CA GLY A 97 -12.91 -27.34 -10.64
C GLY A 97 -12.91 -28.08 -9.29
N GLY A 98 -12.00 -27.73 -8.38
CA GLY A 98 -12.28 -27.95 -6.96
C GLY A 98 -13.29 -26.89 -6.57
N ARG A 99 -14.37 -27.27 -5.90
CA ARG A 99 -15.11 -26.33 -5.05
C ARG A 99 -14.02 -25.52 -4.34
N MET A 100 -13.81 -24.26 -4.72
CA MET A 100 -13.26 -23.30 -3.79
C MET A 100 -14.32 -23.30 -2.71
N GLN A 101 -14.11 -24.18 -1.73
CA GLN A 101 -14.49 -23.98 -0.36
C GLN A 101 -14.03 -22.55 -0.13
N ARG A 102 -14.94 -21.58 -0.34
CA ARG A 102 -14.77 -20.23 0.19
C ARG A 102 -14.28 -20.51 1.58
N GLU A 103 -13.02 -20.17 1.83
CA GLU A 103 -12.42 -20.37 3.13
C GLU A 103 -13.48 -19.84 4.08
N ARG A 104 -14.03 -20.74 4.89
CA ARG A 104 -15.08 -20.37 5.84
C ARG A 104 -14.38 -19.62 6.95
N ARG A 105 -13.67 -18.55 6.62
CA ARG A 105 -12.76 -17.84 7.49
C ARG A 105 -13.19 -16.39 7.58
N GLY A 106 -13.23 -15.90 8.81
CA GLY A 106 -13.49 -14.51 9.12
C GLY A 106 -12.45 -13.60 8.49
N LYS A 107 -12.81 -12.33 8.34
CA LYS A 107 -11.89 -11.32 7.81
C LYS A 107 -10.74 -11.08 8.78
N ASN A 108 -9.53 -10.90 8.24
CA ASN A 108 -8.37 -10.52 9.04
C ASN A 108 -8.51 -9.08 9.53
N VAL A 109 -8.04 -8.81 10.74
CA VAL A 109 -8.03 -7.48 11.37
C VAL A 109 -6.60 -6.96 11.40
N VAL A 110 -6.39 -5.73 10.92
CA VAL A 110 -5.07 -5.10 10.90
C VAL A 110 -4.98 -4.06 12.01
N HIS A 111 -3.98 -4.17 12.88
CA HIS A 111 -3.67 -3.19 13.92
C HIS A 111 -2.29 -2.58 13.68
N GLN A 112 -2.19 -1.26 13.77
CA GLN A 112 -0.91 -0.56 13.75
C GLN A 112 -0.38 -0.43 15.18
N LEU A 113 0.84 -0.91 15.41
CA LEU A 113 1.53 -0.77 16.69
C LEU A 113 2.67 0.22 16.52
N SER A 114 2.53 1.41 17.10
CA SER A 114 3.59 2.41 17.06
C SER A 114 4.73 2.04 18.01
N VAL A 115 5.94 1.90 17.47
CA VAL A 115 7.15 1.45 18.16
C VAL A 115 8.23 2.51 18.01
N SER A 116 9.03 2.74 19.07
CA SER A 116 10.14 3.70 19.01
C SER A 116 11.40 3.06 18.40
N LEU A 117 12.34 3.89 17.97
CA LEU A 117 13.57 3.40 17.35
C LEU A 117 14.44 2.62 18.34
N GLU A 118 14.42 2.99 19.62
CA GLU A 118 15.13 2.31 20.72
C GLU A 118 14.57 0.91 20.96
N ASP A 119 13.24 0.75 20.90
CA ASP A 119 12.59 -0.56 21.03
C ASP A 119 12.97 -1.49 19.87
N LEU A 120 13.07 -0.96 18.65
CA LEU A 120 13.52 -1.73 17.48
C LEU A 120 15.02 -2.08 17.55
N TYR A 121 15.80 -1.29 18.26
CA TYR A 121 17.23 -1.51 18.47
C TYR A 121 17.50 -2.55 19.56
N ASN A 122 16.89 -2.37 20.73
CA ASN A 122 17.11 -3.21 21.91
C ASN A 122 16.22 -4.46 21.94
N GLY A 123 15.15 -4.47 21.15
CA GLY A 123 14.07 -5.44 21.29
C GLY A 123 13.18 -5.11 22.49
N ALA A 124 11.88 -5.31 22.33
CA ALA A 124 10.90 -5.00 23.38
C ALA A 124 9.72 -5.98 23.32
N THR A 125 8.99 -6.12 24.42
CA THR A 125 7.71 -6.83 24.43
C THR A 125 6.62 -5.84 24.78
N ARG A 126 5.68 -5.60 23.87
CA ARG A 126 4.56 -4.66 24.07
C ARG A 126 3.24 -5.42 24.21
N LYS A 127 2.43 -5.03 25.20
CA LYS A 127 1.11 -5.61 25.43
C LYS A 127 0.05 -4.78 24.69
N LEU A 128 -0.60 -5.37 23.69
CA LEU A 128 -1.68 -4.74 22.94
C LEU A 128 -3.02 -5.31 23.39
N ALA A 129 -3.92 -4.46 23.88
CA ALA A 129 -5.27 -4.88 24.21
C ALA A 129 -6.17 -4.76 22.98
N VAL A 130 -6.60 -5.90 22.43
CA VAL A 130 -7.50 -5.97 21.28
C VAL A 130 -8.91 -6.34 21.76
N GLN A 131 -9.91 -5.66 21.21
CA GLN A 131 -11.31 -6.05 21.38
C GLN A 131 -11.69 -6.95 20.21
N LYS A 132 -12.15 -8.17 20.51
CA LYS A 132 -12.61 -9.11 19.48
C LYS A 132 -13.98 -9.68 19.83
N ASN A 133 -14.70 -10.12 18.82
CA ASN A 133 -15.92 -10.88 18.99
C ASN A 133 -15.57 -12.36 19.24
N THR A 134 -16.05 -12.92 20.34
CA THR A 134 -15.97 -14.35 20.64
C THR A 134 -17.37 -14.95 20.63
N ILE A 135 -17.46 -16.24 20.28
CA ILE A 135 -18.74 -16.97 20.35
C ILE A 135 -19.21 -16.96 21.80
N CYS A 136 -20.50 -16.65 22.02
CA CYS A 136 -21.02 -16.55 23.37
C CYS A 136 -21.01 -17.91 24.08
N ASP A 137 -20.16 -18.07 25.09
CA ASP A 137 -20.02 -19.33 25.86
C ASP A 137 -21.36 -19.83 26.42
N LYS A 138 -22.22 -18.93 26.91
CA LYS A 138 -23.50 -19.31 27.53
C LYS A 138 -24.51 -19.91 26.56
N CYS A 139 -24.43 -19.59 25.27
CA CYS A 139 -25.36 -20.12 24.27
C CYS A 139 -24.67 -20.91 23.16
N GLU A 140 -23.34 -21.05 23.19
CA GLU A 140 -22.51 -21.74 22.20
C GLU A 140 -22.82 -21.26 20.76
N GLY A 141 -23.03 -19.95 20.60
CA GLY A 141 -23.36 -19.38 19.29
C GLY A 141 -24.78 -19.61 18.79
N ARG A 142 -25.69 -20.19 19.60
CA ARG A 142 -27.11 -20.36 19.23
C ARG A 142 -27.93 -19.07 19.31
N GLY A 143 -27.58 -18.16 20.23
CA GLY A 143 -28.29 -16.89 20.45
C GLY A 143 -29.49 -16.99 21.40
N GLY A 144 -29.92 -18.20 21.75
CA GLY A 144 -31.01 -18.47 22.69
C GLY A 144 -30.83 -19.78 23.44
N LYS A 145 -31.84 -20.16 24.24
CA LYS A 145 -31.90 -21.49 24.89
C LYS A 145 -31.94 -22.59 23.83
N LYS A 146 -31.55 -23.81 24.20
CA LYS A 146 -31.65 -24.99 23.33
C LYS A 146 -33.11 -25.16 22.86
N GLY A 147 -33.32 -25.27 21.54
CA GLY A 147 -34.64 -25.39 20.93
C GLY A 147 -35.45 -24.09 20.76
N ALA A 148 -34.95 -22.95 21.24
CA ALA A 148 -35.64 -21.65 21.12
C ALA A 148 -35.37 -20.92 19.80
N VAL A 149 -34.54 -21.51 18.93
CA VAL A 149 -34.21 -20.98 17.61
C VAL A 149 -35.15 -21.62 16.60
N GLU A 150 -36.05 -20.82 16.05
CA GLU A 150 -37.05 -21.27 15.07
C GLU A 150 -36.70 -20.70 13.69
N CYS A 151 -36.96 -21.45 12.63
CA CYS A 151 -36.84 -20.92 11.27
C CYS A 151 -37.88 -19.81 11.08
N CYS A 152 -37.48 -18.67 10.51
CA CYS A 152 -38.42 -17.59 10.25
C CYS A 152 -39.47 -18.06 9.24
N PRO A 153 -40.79 -18.03 9.56
CA PRO A 153 -41.83 -18.56 8.69
C PRO A 153 -41.96 -17.76 7.38
N ASN A 154 -41.61 -16.47 7.46
CA ASN A 154 -41.82 -15.50 6.40
C ASN A 154 -40.75 -15.54 5.30
N CYS A 155 -39.52 -15.96 5.63
CA CYS A 155 -38.45 -16.20 4.65
C CYS A 155 -38.03 -17.68 4.56
N ARG A 156 -38.64 -18.56 5.36
CA ARG A 156 -38.31 -20.00 5.43
C ARG A 156 -36.81 -20.28 5.57
N GLY A 157 -36.12 -19.50 6.40
CA GLY A 157 -34.68 -19.64 6.62
C GLY A 157 -33.77 -18.91 5.62
N THR A 158 -34.31 -18.35 4.53
CA THR A 158 -33.48 -17.68 3.51
C THR A 158 -33.06 -16.26 3.85
N GLY A 159 -33.66 -15.64 4.87
CA GLY A 159 -33.32 -14.28 5.32
C GLY A 159 -33.77 -13.15 4.38
N MET A 160 -34.23 -13.46 3.17
CA MET A 160 -34.66 -12.50 2.15
C MET A 160 -36.09 -12.78 1.70
N GLN A 161 -36.81 -11.73 1.30
CA GLN A 161 -38.16 -11.81 0.73
C GLN A 161 -38.19 -11.09 -0.61
N ILE A 162 -38.76 -11.74 -1.62
CA ILE A 162 -39.00 -11.14 -2.94
C ILE A 162 -40.25 -10.26 -2.83
N ARG A 163 -40.09 -8.94 -2.96
CA ARG A 163 -41.20 -7.98 -3.05
C ARG A 163 -41.40 -7.62 -4.52
N ILE A 164 -42.63 -7.80 -5.00
CA ILE A 164 -43.01 -7.42 -6.35
C ILE A 164 -43.35 -5.93 -6.34
N HIS A 165 -42.55 -5.11 -7.01
CA HIS A 165 -42.79 -3.69 -7.19
C HIS A 165 -43.41 -3.46 -8.58
N GLN A 166 -44.66 -2.98 -8.61
CA GLN A 166 -45.33 -2.63 -9.87
C GLN A 166 -44.92 -1.20 -10.28
N LEU A 167 -44.14 -1.09 -11.35
CA LEU A 167 -43.68 0.18 -11.90
C LEU A 167 -44.63 0.76 -12.95
N GLY A 168 -45.67 0.00 -13.35
CA GLY A 168 -46.72 0.44 -14.26
C GLY A 168 -47.62 -0.71 -14.73
N PRO A 169 -48.61 -0.41 -15.60
CA PRO A 169 -49.47 -1.43 -16.20
C PRO A 169 -48.64 -2.46 -16.98
N GLY A 170 -48.61 -3.70 -16.53
CA GLY A 170 -47.90 -4.81 -17.19
C GLY A 170 -46.41 -4.96 -16.87
N MET A 171 -45.79 -4.07 -16.07
CA MET A 171 -44.38 -4.18 -15.66
C MET A 171 -44.24 -4.38 -14.15
N VAL A 172 -43.95 -5.62 -13.76
CA VAL A 172 -43.60 -6.02 -12.39
C VAL A 172 -42.09 -6.26 -12.29
N GLN A 173 -41.40 -5.57 -11.38
CA GLN A 173 -40.02 -5.86 -11.02
C GLN A 173 -39.98 -6.62 -9.69
N GLN A 174 -39.31 -7.76 -9.68
CA GLN A 174 -39.05 -8.51 -8.45
C GLN A 174 -37.82 -7.93 -7.76
N ILE A 175 -38.03 -7.26 -6.62
CA ILE A 175 -36.94 -6.71 -5.81
C ILE A 175 -36.70 -7.65 -4.63
N GLN A 176 -35.47 -8.15 -4.50
CA GLN A 176 -35.06 -8.92 -3.34
C GLN A 176 -34.80 -7.96 -2.16
N SER A 177 -35.60 -8.07 -1.11
CA SER A 177 -35.51 -7.24 0.10
C SER A 177 -35.15 -8.09 1.31
N VAL A 178 -34.45 -7.53 2.29
CA VAL A 178 -34.19 -8.24 3.56
C VAL A 178 -35.52 -8.52 4.26
N CYS A 179 -35.69 -9.74 4.77
CA CYS A 179 -36.91 -10.11 5.49
C CYS A 179 -37.07 -9.21 6.73
N PRO A 180 -38.17 -8.45 6.88
CA PRO A 180 -38.33 -7.50 7.97
C PRO A 180 -38.48 -8.19 9.33
N GLU A 181 -38.95 -9.44 9.37
CA GLU A 181 -39.15 -10.18 10.62
C GLU A 181 -37.87 -10.76 11.21
N CYS A 182 -36.99 -11.32 10.38
CA CYS A 182 -35.72 -11.90 10.84
C CYS A 182 -34.52 -10.99 10.56
N GLN A 183 -34.72 -9.82 9.96
CA GLN A 183 -33.67 -8.86 9.60
C GLN A 183 -32.49 -9.49 8.86
N GLY A 184 -32.76 -10.43 7.95
CA GLY A 184 -31.71 -11.14 7.22
C GLY A 184 -31.12 -12.38 7.90
N GLN A 185 -31.43 -12.66 9.18
CA GLN A 185 -30.81 -13.78 9.92
C GLN A 185 -31.36 -15.17 9.56
N GLY A 186 -32.53 -15.26 8.91
CA GLY A 186 -33.20 -16.54 8.56
C GLY A 186 -33.84 -17.26 9.76
N GLU A 187 -33.39 -16.98 10.98
CA GLU A 187 -33.87 -17.55 12.23
C GLU A 187 -34.58 -16.49 13.08
N ARG A 188 -35.51 -16.94 13.92
CA ARG A 188 -36.25 -16.12 14.88
C ARG A 188 -36.10 -16.72 16.27
N ILE A 189 -35.83 -15.87 17.26
CA ILE A 189 -35.74 -16.24 18.67
C ILE A 189 -36.72 -15.40 19.46
N ASN A 190 -37.61 -16.05 20.21
CA ASN A 190 -38.57 -15.38 21.08
C ASN A 190 -37.83 -14.50 22.11
N PRO A 191 -38.27 -13.25 22.34
CA PRO A 191 -37.56 -12.31 23.24
C PRO A 191 -37.27 -12.86 24.63
N LYS A 192 -38.15 -13.71 25.17
CA LYS A 192 -38.01 -14.36 26.49
C LYS A 192 -36.90 -15.41 26.54
N ASP A 193 -36.57 -16.01 25.40
CA ASP A 193 -35.59 -17.11 25.29
C ASP A 193 -34.27 -16.68 24.65
N ARG A 194 -34.13 -15.39 24.34
CA ARG A 194 -32.86 -14.79 23.95
C ARG A 194 -31.85 -14.96 25.08
N CYS A 195 -30.62 -15.30 24.70
CA CYS A 195 -29.53 -15.36 25.66
C CYS A 195 -29.34 -13.98 26.31
N LYS A 196 -29.29 -13.94 27.65
CA LYS A 196 -29.11 -12.68 28.39
C LYS A 196 -27.76 -12.02 28.13
N SER A 197 -26.73 -12.80 27.79
CA SER A 197 -25.36 -12.29 27.58
C SER A 197 -25.12 -11.73 26.18
N CYS A 198 -25.63 -12.36 25.12
CA CYS A 198 -25.45 -11.88 23.75
C CYS A 198 -26.71 -11.23 23.15
N THR A 199 -27.81 -11.17 23.90
CA THR A 199 -29.12 -10.60 23.49
C THR A 199 -29.64 -11.10 22.13
N GLY A 200 -29.36 -12.36 21.79
CA GLY A 200 -29.72 -12.95 20.49
C GLY A 200 -28.66 -12.85 19.39
N ARG A 201 -27.57 -12.11 19.60
CA ARG A 201 -26.52 -11.86 18.58
C ARG A 201 -25.51 -12.99 18.40
N LYS A 202 -25.56 -14.05 19.21
CA LYS A 202 -24.67 -15.25 19.18
C LYS A 202 -23.20 -14.99 19.55
N ILE A 203 -22.72 -13.75 19.48
CA ILE A 203 -21.35 -13.32 19.82
C ILE A 203 -21.33 -12.32 20.98
N VAL A 204 -20.20 -12.24 21.70
CA VAL A 204 -19.92 -11.26 22.77
C VAL A 204 -18.59 -10.57 22.47
N ARG A 205 -18.47 -9.29 22.83
CA ARG A 205 -17.19 -8.55 22.73
C ARG A 205 -16.33 -8.84 23.95
N GLU A 206 -15.12 -9.31 23.72
CA GLU A 206 -14.15 -9.62 24.75
C GLU A 206 -12.85 -8.83 24.51
N LYS A 207 -12.24 -8.35 25.60
CA LYS A 207 -10.95 -7.65 25.55
C LYS A 207 -9.85 -8.65 25.87
N LYS A 208 -9.01 -8.97 24.88
CA LYS A 208 -7.85 -9.86 25.04
C LYS A 208 -6.56 -9.05 24.97
N ILE A 209 -5.61 -9.35 25.84
CA ILE A 209 -4.27 -8.74 25.82
C ILE A 209 -3.36 -9.68 25.04
N LEU A 210 -2.83 -9.21 23.91
CA LEU A 210 -1.84 -9.90 23.10
C LEU A 210 -0.45 -9.37 23.45
N GLU A 211 0.50 -10.27 23.69
CA GLU A 211 1.90 -9.91 23.91
C GLU A 211 2.62 -9.96 22.56
N VAL A 212 3.09 -8.80 22.12
CA VAL A 212 3.77 -8.61 20.84
C VAL A 212 5.26 -8.52 21.11
N HIS A 213 6.00 -9.53 20.66
CA HIS A 213 7.45 -9.54 20.72
C HIS A 213 8.02 -8.79 19.52
N ILE A 214 8.79 -7.75 19.82
CA ILE A 214 9.51 -6.93 18.85
C ILE A 214 10.97 -7.34 18.93
N ASP A 215 11.43 -8.04 17.91
CA ASP A 215 12.81 -8.49 17.81
C ASP A 215 13.73 -7.34 17.40
N LYS A 216 15.00 -7.48 17.78
CA LYS A 216 16.06 -6.55 17.36
C LYS A 216 16.18 -6.50 15.84
N GLY A 217 16.19 -5.30 15.30
CA GLY A 217 16.40 -5.06 13.87
C GLY A 217 15.15 -5.22 13.01
N MET A 218 13.96 -5.46 13.61
CA MET A 218 12.71 -5.46 12.86
C MET A 218 12.53 -4.15 12.07
N LYS A 219 11.93 -4.27 10.88
CA LYS A 219 11.76 -3.15 9.95
C LYS A 219 10.43 -2.45 10.19
N ASP A 220 10.38 -1.18 9.81
CA ASP A 220 9.10 -0.47 9.69
C ASP A 220 8.16 -1.19 8.70
N GLY A 221 6.87 -1.19 9.00
CA GLY A 221 5.84 -1.89 8.23
C GLY A 221 5.87 -3.42 8.33
N GLN A 222 6.79 -4.01 9.12
CA GLN A 222 6.87 -5.46 9.28
C GLN A 222 5.63 -6.00 9.98
N LYS A 223 5.11 -7.12 9.48
CA LYS A 223 3.86 -7.73 9.94
C LYS A 223 4.11 -8.88 10.92
N ILE A 224 3.42 -8.85 12.05
CA ILE A 224 3.39 -9.92 13.06
C ILE A 224 1.96 -10.48 13.06
N THR A 225 1.80 -11.75 12.70
CA THR A 225 0.49 -12.38 12.54
C THR A 225 0.15 -13.25 13.74
N PHE A 226 -0.99 -12.98 14.36
CA PHE A 226 -1.61 -13.80 15.41
C PHE A 226 -2.72 -14.62 14.79
N SER A 227 -2.43 -15.91 14.56
CA SER A 227 -3.31 -16.81 13.81
C SER A 227 -4.56 -17.17 14.61
N GLY A 228 -5.75 -17.05 14.00
CA GLY A 228 -7.04 -17.40 14.61
C GLY A 228 -7.50 -16.48 15.75
N GLU A 229 -6.81 -15.35 15.95
CA GLU A 229 -7.15 -14.38 17.00
C GLU A 229 -8.12 -13.29 16.52
N GLY A 230 -8.54 -13.30 15.26
CA GLY A 230 -9.53 -12.37 14.70
C GLY A 230 -10.95 -12.57 15.24
N ASP A 231 -11.89 -11.81 14.68
CA ASP A 231 -13.30 -11.90 15.06
C ASP A 231 -13.90 -13.28 14.71
N GLN A 232 -14.59 -13.88 15.68
CA GLN A 232 -15.31 -15.13 15.51
C GLN A 232 -16.74 -14.87 15.07
N GLU A 233 -17.21 -15.67 14.11
CA GLU A 233 -18.60 -15.69 13.68
C GLU A 233 -19.13 -17.14 13.69
N PRO A 234 -20.37 -17.39 14.12
CA PRO A 234 -20.93 -18.74 14.13
C PRO A 234 -20.90 -19.38 12.73
N GLY A 235 -20.22 -20.52 12.59
CA GLY A 235 -20.11 -21.26 11.33
C GLY A 235 -18.93 -20.85 10.44
N LEU A 236 -18.10 -19.89 10.88
CA LEU A 236 -16.86 -19.46 10.24
C LEU A 236 -15.68 -19.64 11.22
N GLU A 237 -14.57 -20.14 10.72
CA GLU A 237 -13.26 -20.11 11.37
C GLU A 237 -12.81 -18.66 11.57
N PRO A 238 -12.14 -18.31 12.67
CA PRO A 238 -11.66 -16.95 12.89
C PRO A 238 -10.58 -16.55 11.87
N GLY A 239 -10.60 -15.27 11.50
CA GLY A 239 -9.49 -14.64 10.79
C GLY A 239 -8.27 -14.43 11.68
N ASP A 240 -7.26 -13.77 11.13
CA ASP A 240 -6.02 -13.44 11.83
C ASP A 240 -6.00 -11.98 12.28
N ILE A 241 -5.30 -11.73 13.38
CA ILE A 241 -4.89 -10.37 13.74
C ILE A 241 -3.50 -10.14 13.17
N ILE A 242 -3.37 -9.17 12.27
CA ILE A 242 -2.10 -8.76 11.67
C ILE A 242 -1.69 -7.45 12.32
N ILE A 243 -0.61 -7.49 13.10
CA ILE A 243 -0.02 -6.30 13.70
C ILE A 243 1.07 -5.78 12.77
N VAL A 244 0.89 -4.56 12.27
CA VAL A 244 1.88 -3.86 11.46
C VAL A 244 2.67 -2.94 12.39
N LEU A 245 3.99 -3.12 12.42
CA LEU A 245 4.87 -2.21 13.14
C LEU A 245 4.91 -0.86 12.43
N ASP A 246 4.74 0.20 13.20
CA ASP A 246 4.79 1.58 12.74
C ASP A 246 5.90 2.30 13.50
N GLN A 247 7.02 2.59 12.83
CA GLN A 247 8.18 3.20 13.46
C GLN A 247 7.92 4.69 13.69
N LYS A 248 8.01 5.11 14.95
CA LYS A 248 7.97 6.54 15.30
C LYS A 248 9.22 7.26 14.84
N ASP A 249 9.03 8.47 14.35
CA ASP A 249 10.13 9.39 14.07
C ASP A 249 10.89 9.72 15.35
N HIS A 250 12.22 9.71 15.25
CA HIS A 250 13.12 10.04 16.34
C HIS A 250 13.76 11.41 16.06
N SER A 251 13.97 12.21 17.11
CA SER A 251 14.46 13.59 16.98
C SER A 251 15.91 13.71 16.49
N VAL A 252 16.77 12.78 16.92
CA VAL A 252 18.21 12.76 16.59
C VAL A 252 18.56 11.82 15.42
N PHE A 253 18.02 10.59 15.43
CA PHE A 253 18.37 9.54 14.48
C PHE A 253 17.28 9.33 13.44
N THR A 254 17.69 9.29 12.17
CA THR A 254 16.82 8.91 11.06
C THR A 254 17.28 7.56 10.53
N ARG A 255 16.43 6.54 10.66
CA ARG A 255 16.73 5.20 10.15
C ARG A 255 16.57 5.15 8.63
N ARG A 256 17.57 4.62 7.93
CA ARG A 256 17.51 4.22 6.52
C ARG A 256 17.91 2.75 6.42
N ASN A 257 16.92 1.86 6.41
CA ASN A 257 17.13 0.41 6.44
C ASN A 257 17.92 -0.04 7.68
N GLU A 258 19.17 -0.46 7.49
CA GLU A 258 20.10 -0.92 8.53
C GLU A 258 21.01 0.22 9.00
N ASP A 259 21.14 1.27 8.20
CA ASP A 259 21.98 2.42 8.50
C ASP A 259 21.19 3.48 9.29
N LEU A 260 21.85 4.15 10.22
CA LEU A 260 21.31 5.28 10.98
C LEU A 260 21.93 6.57 10.48
N THR A 261 21.13 7.61 10.27
CA THR A 261 21.63 8.94 9.90
C THR A 261 21.45 9.90 11.07
N ILE A 262 22.46 10.69 11.37
CA ILE A 262 22.41 11.77 12.35
C ILE A 262 22.93 13.07 11.73
N HIS A 263 22.27 14.18 12.04
CA HIS A 263 22.75 15.52 11.69
C HIS A 263 23.57 16.07 12.86
N MET A 264 24.88 16.18 12.68
CA MET A 264 25.78 16.73 13.70
C MET A 264 26.13 18.17 13.38
N LYS A 265 25.82 19.07 14.31
CA LYS A 265 26.21 20.47 14.23
C LYS A 265 27.61 20.63 14.82
N ILE A 266 28.52 21.22 14.04
CA ILE A 266 29.89 21.52 14.44
C ILE A 266 30.20 22.99 14.18
N GLU A 267 31.06 23.58 14.98
CA GLU A 267 31.53 24.95 14.77
C GLU A 267 32.62 24.99 13.68
N LEU A 268 32.85 26.17 13.09
CA LEU A 268 33.90 26.35 12.08
C LEU A 268 35.30 25.97 12.62
N VAL A 269 35.59 26.28 13.88
CA VAL A 269 36.86 25.91 14.52
C VAL A 269 36.97 24.39 14.64
N GLU A 270 35.91 23.71 15.05
CA GLU A 270 35.85 22.24 15.13
C GLU A 270 36.03 21.58 13.76
N ALA A 271 35.44 22.17 12.73
CA ALA A 271 35.53 21.69 11.35
C ALA A 271 36.95 21.79 10.76
N LEU A 272 37.77 22.75 11.20
CA LEU A 272 39.13 22.99 10.73
C LEU A 272 40.20 22.34 11.63
N CYS A 273 40.07 22.48 12.94
CA CYS A 273 41.05 22.05 13.93
C CYS A 273 40.83 20.62 14.45
N GLY A 274 39.75 19.97 14.05
CA GLY A 274 39.32 18.68 14.59
C GLY A 274 38.45 18.84 15.84
N PHE A 275 37.79 17.75 16.24
CA PHE A 275 36.88 17.74 17.38
C PHE A 275 36.75 16.35 17.99
N HIS A 276 36.28 16.32 19.25
CA HIS A 276 35.86 15.13 19.95
C HIS A 276 34.46 15.39 20.52
N LYS A 277 33.42 14.79 19.92
CA LYS A 277 32.03 14.96 20.40
C LYS A 277 31.44 13.64 20.88
N PRO A 278 30.90 13.57 22.12
CA PRO A 278 30.16 12.42 22.58
C PRO A 278 28.77 12.38 21.95
N ILE A 279 28.33 11.18 21.55
CA ILE A 279 26.98 10.90 21.04
C ILE A 279 26.41 9.75 21.86
N VAL A 280 25.18 9.93 22.33
CA VAL A 280 24.42 8.86 22.99
C VAL A 280 23.73 8.02 21.93
N THR A 281 24.06 6.73 21.89
CA THR A 281 23.46 5.72 21.00
C THR A 281 22.11 5.25 21.53
N LEU A 282 21.36 4.50 20.72
CA LEU A 282 20.05 3.91 21.08
C LEU A 282 20.14 2.84 22.20
N ASP A 283 21.35 2.35 22.49
CA ASP A 283 21.66 1.45 23.62
C ASP A 283 21.88 2.23 24.94
N SER A 284 21.73 3.55 24.95
CA SER A 284 22.18 4.44 26.04
C SER A 284 23.70 4.43 26.29
N ARG A 285 24.50 3.90 25.35
CA ARG A 285 25.97 3.96 25.39
C ARG A 285 26.45 5.25 24.75
N THR A 286 27.49 5.87 25.31
CA THR A 286 28.09 7.09 24.74
C THR A 286 29.32 6.72 23.91
N ILE A 287 29.29 7.06 22.62
CA ILE A 287 30.45 6.93 21.71
C ILE A 287 31.06 8.29 21.46
N ILE A 288 32.40 8.38 21.40
CA ILE A 288 33.09 9.63 21.09
C ILE A 288 33.48 9.62 19.61
N ILE A 289 32.87 10.52 18.83
CA ILE A 289 33.28 10.74 17.45
C ILE A 289 34.46 11.69 17.44
N THR A 290 35.56 11.23 16.84
CA THR A 290 36.82 11.96 16.76
C THR A 290 37.13 12.31 15.31
N SER A 291 37.42 13.59 15.07
CA SER A 291 38.08 14.06 13.85
C SER A 291 39.48 14.54 14.23
N HIS A 292 40.51 13.97 13.60
CA HIS A 292 41.88 14.32 13.91
C HIS A 292 42.21 15.75 13.46
N PRO A 293 43.06 16.48 14.19
CA PRO A 293 43.52 17.80 13.77
C PRO A 293 44.14 17.78 12.36
N GLY A 294 43.77 18.76 11.53
CA GLY A 294 44.17 18.83 10.12
C GLY A 294 43.26 18.08 9.15
N GLN A 295 42.29 17.28 9.62
CA GLN A 295 41.22 16.75 8.78
C GLN A 295 40.07 17.73 8.68
N ILE A 296 39.95 18.38 7.53
CA ILE A 296 38.90 19.36 7.26
C ILE A 296 37.57 18.64 7.03
N VAL A 297 36.53 19.05 7.76
CA VAL A 297 35.14 18.61 7.55
C VAL A 297 34.38 19.75 6.88
N LYS A 298 33.84 19.49 5.68
CA LYS A 298 33.08 20.50 4.94
C LYS A 298 31.63 20.56 5.42
N HIS A 299 30.97 21.69 5.18
CA HIS A 299 29.52 21.76 5.36
C HIS A 299 28.83 20.78 4.42
N GLY A 300 27.91 19.97 4.95
CA GLY A 300 27.22 18.92 4.20
C GLY A 300 28.06 17.66 3.95
N ASP A 301 29.28 17.59 4.48
CA ASP A 301 30.12 16.39 4.38
C ASP A 301 29.46 15.22 5.13
N VAL A 302 29.70 14.01 4.62
CA VAL A 302 29.10 12.78 5.15
C VAL A 302 30.19 11.79 5.50
N LYS A 303 30.31 11.44 6.78
CA LYS A 303 31.21 10.39 7.25
C LYS A 303 30.42 9.25 7.85
N CYS A 304 31.04 8.09 8.01
CA CYS A 304 30.40 6.93 8.61
C CYS A 304 31.24 6.32 9.74
N VAL A 305 30.54 5.80 10.74
CA VAL A 305 31.09 4.94 11.79
C VAL A 305 30.55 3.53 11.55
N LEU A 306 31.46 2.57 11.37
CA LEU A 306 31.10 1.18 11.12
C LEU A 306 30.51 0.54 12.38
N ASN A 307 29.56 -0.38 12.21
CA ASN A 307 28.94 -1.18 13.27
C ASN A 307 28.15 -0.41 14.35
N GLU A 308 27.82 0.86 14.11
CA GLU A 308 27.01 1.70 15.03
C GLU A 308 25.63 2.06 14.45
N GLY A 309 25.17 1.35 13.41
CA GLY A 309 23.81 1.43 12.87
C GLY A 309 22.80 0.53 13.59
N MET A 310 21.67 0.26 12.93
CA MET A 310 20.65 -0.68 13.44
C MET A 310 21.16 -2.12 13.40
N PRO A 311 20.76 -2.98 14.37
CA PRO A 311 21.01 -4.41 14.28
C PRO A 311 20.27 -5.03 13.08
N ILE A 312 20.88 -6.03 12.45
CA ILE A 312 20.28 -6.74 11.33
C ILE A 312 19.27 -7.77 11.88
N TYR A 313 18.06 -7.78 11.33
CA TYR A 313 17.03 -8.74 11.75
C TYR A 313 17.53 -10.19 11.63
N ARG A 314 17.30 -11.00 12.66
CA ARG A 314 17.81 -12.38 12.87
C ARG A 314 19.33 -12.51 13.07
N ARG A 315 20.11 -11.45 12.88
CA ARG A 315 21.56 -11.40 13.13
C ARG A 315 21.87 -10.22 14.07
N PRO A 316 21.53 -10.34 15.36
CA PRO A 316 21.60 -9.21 16.30
C PRO A 316 23.03 -8.74 16.60
N TYR A 317 24.05 -9.56 16.30
CA TYR A 317 25.46 -9.20 16.47
C TYR A 317 26.01 -8.34 15.32
N ASP A 318 25.37 -8.41 14.15
CA ASP A 318 25.74 -7.60 13.00
C ASP A 318 24.93 -6.30 13.04
N LYS A 319 25.62 -5.17 12.99
CA LYS A 319 25.02 -3.83 12.98
C LYS A 319 25.36 -3.11 11.68
N GLY A 320 24.43 -2.28 11.21
CA GLY A 320 24.67 -1.38 10.09
C GLY A 320 25.64 -0.25 10.45
N ARG A 321 25.64 0.81 9.65
CA ARG A 321 26.55 1.96 9.82
C ARG A 321 25.82 3.16 10.41
N LEU A 322 26.53 3.95 11.20
CA LEU A 322 26.07 5.28 11.60
C LEU A 322 26.64 6.30 10.61
N ILE A 323 25.77 6.89 9.81
CA ILE A 323 26.05 7.95 8.85
C ILE A 323 25.89 9.29 9.58
N VAL A 324 26.94 10.08 9.59
CA VAL A 324 26.97 11.40 10.21
C VAL A 324 27.03 12.44 9.11
N GLN A 325 26.00 13.27 9.02
CA GLN A 325 25.98 14.43 8.15
C GLN A 325 26.37 15.67 8.95
N PHE A 326 27.42 16.36 8.53
CA PHE A 326 27.95 17.52 9.24
C PHE A 326 27.31 18.81 8.76
N GLN A 327 26.81 19.60 9.71
CA GLN A 327 26.37 20.95 9.49
C GLN A 327 27.35 21.89 10.20
N VAL A 328 28.16 22.59 9.41
CA VAL A 328 29.09 23.59 9.94
C VAL A 328 28.34 24.89 10.19
N ASN A 329 28.33 25.33 11.44
CA ASN A 329 27.82 26.62 11.85
C ASN A 329 28.93 27.67 11.73
N PHE A 330 28.71 28.66 10.88
CA PHE A 330 29.59 29.81 10.78
C PHE A 330 29.30 30.79 11.92
N PRO A 331 30.34 31.50 12.42
CA PRO A 331 30.14 32.57 13.39
C PRO A 331 29.28 33.70 12.80
N THR A 332 28.62 34.47 13.65
CA THR A 332 27.81 35.62 13.23
C THR A 332 28.65 36.72 12.59
N SER A 333 28.03 37.54 11.75
CA SER A 333 28.67 38.75 11.20
C SER A 333 29.27 39.61 12.33
N ASN A 334 30.48 40.14 12.13
CA ASN A 334 31.25 40.90 13.12
C ASN A 334 31.72 40.12 14.37
N PHE A 335 31.87 38.80 14.30
CA PHE A 335 32.38 37.99 15.43
C PHE A 335 33.83 38.34 15.86
N ILE A 336 34.65 38.90 14.96
CA ILE A 336 36.05 39.24 15.22
C ILE A 336 36.26 40.75 15.03
N SER A 337 37.02 41.37 15.94
CA SER A 337 37.46 42.76 15.82
C SER A 337 38.37 42.96 14.60
N SER A 338 38.20 44.08 13.89
CA SER A 338 38.97 44.47 12.69
C SER A 338 40.48 44.14 12.80
N ASP A 339 41.09 44.45 13.95
CA ASP A 339 42.52 44.30 14.19
C ASP A 339 43.04 42.84 14.12
N LYS A 340 42.15 41.85 14.26
CA LYS A 340 42.48 40.42 14.27
C LYS A 340 42.16 39.73 12.95
N LEU A 341 41.47 40.39 12.02
CA LEU A 341 41.20 39.86 10.68
C LEU A 341 42.48 39.55 9.87
N PRO A 342 43.54 40.39 9.90
CA PRO A 342 44.78 40.09 9.20
C PRO A 342 45.50 38.84 9.75
N LEU A 343 45.30 38.51 11.04
CA LEU A 343 45.83 37.29 11.63
C LEU A 343 45.11 36.05 11.09
N LEU A 344 43.79 36.13 10.91
CA LEU A 344 42.98 35.07 10.33
C LEU A 344 43.35 34.85 8.85
N GLU A 345 43.55 35.94 8.09
CA GLU A 345 43.95 35.87 6.68
C GLU A 345 45.31 35.17 6.49
N LYS A 346 46.27 35.39 7.40
CA LYS A 346 47.57 34.68 7.38
C LYS A 346 47.46 33.17 7.62
N LEU A 347 46.40 32.71 8.28
CA LEU A 347 46.17 31.29 8.60
C LEU A 347 45.38 30.56 7.51
N LEU A 348 44.72 31.29 6.62
CA LEU A 348 43.89 30.75 5.55
C LEU A 348 44.63 30.79 4.20
N PRO A 349 44.15 30.04 3.18
CA PRO A 349 44.74 30.10 1.84
C PRO A 349 44.72 31.53 1.28
N ALA A 350 45.80 31.92 0.61
CA ALA A 350 45.95 33.27 0.07
C ALA A 350 44.79 33.62 -0.88
N ARG A 351 44.25 34.82 -0.73
CA ARG A 351 43.24 35.36 -1.63
C ARG A 351 43.84 35.46 -3.04
N LYS A 352 43.10 35.00 -4.04
CA LYS A 352 43.46 35.27 -5.44
C LYS A 352 43.31 36.78 -5.67
N VAL A 353 44.42 37.43 -6.01
CA VAL A 353 44.41 38.82 -6.44
C VAL A 353 43.77 38.86 -7.83
N VAL A 354 42.71 39.63 -7.96
CA VAL A 354 42.07 39.92 -9.24
C VAL A 354 42.62 41.27 -9.68
N GLU A 355 43.25 41.33 -10.85
CA GLU A 355 43.64 42.60 -11.46
C GLU A 355 42.38 43.21 -12.09
N GLU A 356 41.94 44.36 -11.57
CA GLU A 356 40.81 45.10 -12.10
C GLU A 356 41.23 45.73 -13.44
N THR A 357 40.63 45.29 -14.56
CA THR A 357 40.82 45.92 -15.87
C THR A 357 39.78 47.02 -16.08
N GLU A 358 40.05 48.01 -16.94
CA GLU A 358 39.13 49.13 -17.23
C GLU A 358 37.74 48.68 -17.72
N ASP A 359 37.63 47.46 -18.24
CA ASP A 359 36.38 46.84 -18.68
C ASP A 359 35.55 46.20 -17.55
N MET A 360 35.98 46.26 -16.28
CA MET A 360 35.27 45.66 -15.13
C MET A 360 34.41 46.69 -14.38
N GLU A 361 33.10 46.42 -14.29
CA GLU A 361 32.17 47.21 -13.46
C GLU A 361 32.12 46.67 -12.02
N GLN A 362 32.19 47.56 -11.03
CA GLN A 362 32.07 47.20 -9.62
C GLN A 362 30.61 47.01 -9.23
N ALA A 363 30.28 45.88 -8.60
CA ALA A 363 28.95 45.60 -8.08
C ALA A 363 29.03 45.15 -6.62
N GLU A 364 28.21 45.75 -5.77
CA GLU A 364 28.08 45.36 -4.35
C GLU A 364 27.01 44.28 -4.19
N LEU A 365 27.31 43.27 -3.37
CA LEU A 365 26.35 42.23 -3.02
C LEU A 365 25.34 42.79 -2.00
N MET A 366 24.05 42.63 -2.30
CA MET A 366 22.96 42.90 -1.36
C MET A 366 22.31 41.59 -0.93
N ASP A 367 21.72 41.58 0.27
CA ASP A 367 20.95 40.44 0.75
C ASP A 367 19.75 40.18 -0.17
N PHE A 368 19.66 38.98 -0.70
CA PHE A 368 18.56 38.56 -1.55
C PHE A 368 17.43 37.98 -0.70
N ASP A 369 16.29 38.67 -0.65
CA ASP A 369 15.05 38.17 -0.05
C ASP A 369 14.07 37.71 -1.16
N PRO A 370 13.90 36.38 -1.37
CA PRO A 370 13.02 35.83 -2.40
C PRO A 370 11.54 36.23 -2.24
N SER A 371 11.14 36.66 -1.06
CA SER A 371 9.74 37.01 -0.77
C SER A 371 9.35 38.42 -1.26
N GLN A 372 10.31 39.33 -1.37
CA GLN A 372 10.07 40.71 -1.82
C GLN A 372 9.80 40.79 -3.33
N GLN A 373 10.36 39.88 -4.11
CA GLN A 373 10.20 39.86 -5.57
C GLN A 373 8.78 39.45 -6.01
N ARG A 374 8.10 38.60 -5.22
CA ARG A 374 6.68 38.23 -5.47
C ARG A 374 5.70 39.39 -5.28
N ARG A 375 6.06 40.40 -4.48
CA ARG A 375 5.21 41.58 -4.27
C ARG A 375 5.28 42.57 -5.42
N ARG A 376 6.44 42.68 -6.10
CA ARG A 376 6.60 43.56 -7.27
C ARG A 376 5.82 43.06 -8.49
N HIS A 377 5.87 41.75 -8.77
CA HIS A 377 5.18 41.20 -9.93
C HIS A 377 3.64 41.24 -9.86
N ASN A 378 3.06 41.53 -8.68
CA ASN A 378 1.61 41.63 -8.51
C ASN A 378 1.12 43.09 -8.35
N GLY A 379 2.03 44.06 -8.32
CA GLY A 379 1.70 45.48 -8.12
C GLY A 379 1.73 46.33 -9.41
N GLU A 380 2.32 45.81 -10.49
CA GLU A 380 2.47 46.54 -11.77
C GLU A 380 1.33 46.28 -12.77
N ALA A 381 0.23 45.63 -12.34
CA ALA A 381 -0.91 45.32 -13.21
C ALA A 381 -2.00 46.41 -13.26
N TYR A 382 -1.84 47.52 -12.52
CA TYR A 382 -2.86 48.59 -12.47
C TYR A 382 -2.21 49.97 -12.41
N HIS A 383 -1.44 50.35 -13.43
CA HIS A 383 -1.23 51.76 -13.75
C HIS A 383 -0.74 51.86 -15.19
N ASP A 384 -1.69 51.91 -16.12
CA ASP A 384 -1.51 52.66 -17.35
C ASP A 384 -2.83 53.37 -17.67
N ASP A 385 -2.69 54.62 -18.07
CA ASP A 385 -3.69 55.66 -18.01
C ASP A 385 -4.60 55.65 -19.25
N ASP A 386 -5.92 55.61 -19.07
CA ASP A 386 -6.91 55.94 -20.11
C ASP A 386 -7.35 57.40 -19.90
N ASP A 387 -6.54 58.33 -20.41
CA ASP A 387 -6.95 59.69 -20.74
C ASP A 387 -7.46 59.69 -22.19
N ASP A 388 -8.78 59.61 -22.40
CA ASP A 388 -9.38 60.18 -23.60
C ASP A 388 -10.78 60.76 -23.32
N ASP A 389 -10.86 62.04 -23.68
CA ASP A 389 -11.87 63.04 -23.42
C ASP A 389 -13.18 62.74 -24.16
N HIS A 390 -14.34 62.70 -23.49
CA HIS A 390 -15.66 62.97 -24.09
C HIS A 390 -16.67 63.48 -23.04
N PRO A 391 -17.22 64.71 -23.16
CA PRO A 391 -18.27 65.19 -22.28
C PRO A 391 -19.64 64.76 -22.82
N ARG A 392 -20.38 63.92 -22.08
CA ARG A 392 -21.82 63.69 -22.32
C ARG A 392 -22.65 64.11 -21.11
N SER A 393 -23.42 65.17 -21.36
CA SER A 393 -24.44 65.75 -20.49
C SER A 393 -25.73 64.93 -20.50
N GLY A 394 -26.42 64.90 -19.35
CA GLY A 394 -27.83 64.52 -19.16
C GLY A 394 -28.07 63.01 -18.98
N VAL A 395 -28.94 62.52 -18.09
CA VAL A 395 -30.11 63.11 -17.42
C VAL A 395 -30.37 62.35 -16.11
N GLN A 396 -30.80 63.07 -15.09
CA GLN A 396 -31.21 62.59 -13.78
C GLN A 396 -32.68 62.15 -13.84
N CYS A 397 -33.00 60.91 -13.42
CA CYS A 397 -34.36 60.54 -13.01
C CYS A 397 -34.33 59.73 -11.71
N GLN A 398 -34.95 60.34 -10.70
CA GLN A 398 -35.45 59.75 -9.45
C GLN A 398 -36.60 58.77 -9.74
N THR A 399 -36.74 57.74 -8.92
CA THR A 399 -38.02 57.22 -8.39
C THR A 399 -37.62 56.21 -7.28
N SER A 400 -37.87 56.56 -6.02
CA SER A 400 -39.07 56.22 -5.21
C SER A 400 -38.94 54.86 -4.55
#